data_AF-A0AAP6LLD4-F1
#
_entry.id   AF-A0AAP6LLD4-F1
#
_cell.length_a   1.000
_cell.length_b   1.000
_cell.length_c   1.000
_cell.angle_alpha   90.00
_cell.angle_beta   90.00
_cell.angle_gamma   90.00
#
_symmetry.space_group_name_H-M   'P 1'
#
loop_
_entity.id
_entity.type
_entity.pdbx_description
1 polymer ?
#
loop_
_entity_poly.entity_id
_entity_poly.type
_entity_poly.pdbx_seq_one_letter_code
_entity_poly.pdbx_strand_id
1 'polypeptide(L)'
;MGKSTINNGLAMSGAILLVFFVVYFFFMDVNYFHTTMIANSFVLPLIFGVGAFISVYSYKKEKVRLTFKEAFGKAFAPMFLAGFLSISSIFVFISYVDKDVKSLLNHQYIESFRASLEEEYTKAKQITKPNTEEAKELEQKYEEGKKRIEEKVKKKEDMFSLYHFSLVFAGYCAFFLILSVFFGSFFRNKTVY
;
A
#
# COMPACT_ATOMS: atom_id res chain seq x y z
N MET A 1 20.30 2.80 -16.06
CA MET A 1 19.49 1.65 -15.59
C MET A 1 19.66 0.53 -16.62
N GLY A 2 20.01 -0.70 -16.22
CA GLY A 2 20.31 -1.76 -17.18
C GLY A 2 19.05 -2.39 -17.78
N LYS A 3 19.12 -2.94 -19.00
CA LYS A 3 17.99 -3.59 -19.71
C LYS A 3 17.30 -4.67 -18.86
N SER A 4 18.07 -5.50 -18.15
CA SER A 4 17.56 -6.52 -17.22
C SER A 4 16.75 -5.93 -16.05
N THR A 5 17.18 -4.79 -15.51
CA THR A 5 16.49 -4.08 -14.41
C THR A 5 15.12 -3.55 -14.86
N ILE A 6 15.03 -3.02 -16.08
CA ILE A 6 13.77 -2.54 -16.66
C ILE A 6 12.84 -3.73 -16.92
N ASN A 7 13.34 -4.80 -17.54
CA ASN A 7 12.54 -5.99 -17.83
C ASN A 7 11.95 -6.62 -16.56
N ASN A 8 12.73 -6.73 -15.48
CA ASN A 8 12.24 -7.25 -14.20
C ASN A 8 11.17 -6.34 -13.58
N GLY A 9 11.33 -5.02 -13.70
CA GLY A 9 10.32 -4.06 -13.26
C GLY A 9 9.02 -4.17 -14.05
N LEU A 10 9.10 -4.30 -15.38
CA LEU A 10 7.93 -4.51 -16.24
C LEU A 10 7.23 -5.84 -15.94
N ALA A 11 7.99 -6.93 -15.75
CA ALA A 11 7.44 -8.23 -15.40
C ALA A 11 6.68 -8.20 -14.06
N MET A 12 7.27 -7.59 -13.03
CA MET A 12 6.58 -7.39 -11.75
C MET A 12 5.34 -6.50 -11.90
N SER A 13 5.42 -5.42 -12.68
CA SER A 13 4.26 -4.58 -12.94
C SER A 13 3.13 -5.35 -13.62
N GLY A 14 3.44 -6.17 -14.62
CA GLY A 14 2.49 -7.05 -15.27
C GLY A 14 1.84 -8.03 -14.29
N ALA A 15 2.61 -8.62 -13.38
CA ALA A 15 2.07 -9.50 -12.34
C ALA A 15 1.13 -8.76 -11.37
N ILE A 16 1.49 -7.55 -10.94
CA ILE A 16 0.64 -6.72 -10.08
C ILE A 16 -0.67 -6.35 -10.78
N LEU A 17 -0.60 -5.95 -12.05
CA LEU A 17 -1.77 -5.61 -12.84
C LEU A 17 -2.66 -6.83 -13.09
N LEU A 18 -2.07 -8.01 -13.31
CA LEU A 18 -2.83 -9.26 -13.40
C LEU A 18 -3.60 -9.52 -12.10
N VAL A 19 -2.95 -9.39 -10.94
CA VAL A 19 -3.63 -9.54 -9.64
C VAL A 19 -4.77 -8.53 -9.50
N PHE A 20 -4.51 -7.27 -9.84
CA PHE A 20 -5.54 -6.23 -9.84
C PHE A 20 -6.74 -6.63 -10.71
N PHE A 21 -6.51 -7.06 -11.96
CA PHE A 21 -7.60 -7.45 -12.86
C PHE A 21 -8.32 -8.72 -12.41
N VAL A 22 -7.62 -9.69 -11.83
CA VAL A 22 -8.26 -10.87 -11.24
C VAL A 22 -9.19 -10.46 -10.09
N VAL A 23 -8.71 -9.63 -9.17
CA VAL A 23 -9.54 -9.12 -8.07
C VAL A 23 -10.73 -8.31 -8.61
N TYR A 24 -10.48 -7.45 -9.59
CA TYR A 24 -11.49 -6.64 -10.27
C TYR A 24 -12.58 -7.47 -10.96
N PHE A 25 -12.23 -8.46 -11.78
CA PHE A 25 -13.23 -9.21 -12.55
C PHE A 25 -13.96 -10.28 -11.74
N PHE A 26 -13.30 -10.89 -10.75
CA PHE A 26 -13.86 -12.04 -10.03
C PHE A 26 -14.39 -11.73 -8.63
N PHE A 27 -14.03 -10.58 -8.05
CA PHE A 27 -14.34 -10.25 -6.65
C PHE A 27 -14.96 -8.84 -6.47
N MET A 28 -15.46 -8.23 -7.55
CA MET A 28 -16.18 -6.95 -7.46
C MET A 28 -17.56 -7.15 -6.83
N ASP A 29 -17.60 -7.03 -5.50
CA ASP A 29 -18.80 -7.17 -4.69
C ASP A 29 -18.86 -6.11 -3.57
N VAL A 30 -19.78 -6.29 -2.62
CA VAL A 30 -19.98 -5.40 -1.45
C VAL A 30 -18.77 -5.32 -0.51
N ASN A 31 -17.84 -6.27 -0.59
CA ASN A 31 -16.60 -6.34 0.17
C ASN A 31 -15.36 -6.06 -0.70
N TYR A 32 -15.53 -5.56 -1.92
CA TYR A 32 -14.45 -5.36 -2.89
C TYR A 32 -13.23 -4.60 -2.33
N PHE A 33 -13.46 -3.52 -1.59
CA PHE A 33 -12.41 -2.76 -0.90
C PHE A 33 -11.61 -3.63 0.07
N HIS A 34 -12.29 -4.41 0.92
CA HIS A 34 -11.67 -5.30 1.89
C HIS A 34 -10.89 -6.44 1.20
N THR A 35 -11.48 -7.07 0.19
CA THR A 35 -10.82 -8.11 -0.61
C THR A 35 -9.57 -7.57 -1.29
N THR A 36 -9.64 -6.37 -1.86
CA THR A 36 -8.49 -5.69 -2.48
C THR A 36 -7.39 -5.40 -1.45
N MET A 37 -7.74 -4.97 -0.24
CA MET A 37 -6.76 -4.76 0.83
C MET A 37 -6.06 -6.06 1.25
N ILE A 38 -6.81 -7.15 1.43
CA ILE A 38 -6.25 -8.46 1.79
C ILE A 38 -5.32 -8.95 0.68
N ALA A 39 -5.81 -8.96 -0.57
CA ALA A 39 -5.02 -9.39 -1.71
C ALA A 39 -3.70 -8.61 -1.80
N ASN A 40 -3.75 -7.28 -1.66
CA ASN A 40 -2.53 -6.47 -1.69
C ASN A 40 -1.58 -6.78 -0.52
N SER A 41 -2.11 -7.02 0.68
CA SER A 41 -1.31 -7.25 1.89
C SER A 41 -0.53 -8.55 1.85
N PHE A 42 -1.02 -9.58 1.16
CA PHE A 42 -0.36 -10.89 1.09
C PHE A 42 0.33 -11.15 -0.25
N VAL A 43 -0.24 -10.69 -1.37
CA VAL A 43 0.27 -11.04 -2.70
C VAL A 43 1.39 -10.09 -3.14
N LEU A 44 1.28 -8.78 -2.89
CA LEU A 44 2.31 -7.82 -3.32
C LEU A 44 3.67 -8.08 -2.66
N PRO A 45 3.78 -8.38 -1.34
CA PRO A 45 5.06 -8.70 -0.73
C PRO A 45 5.74 -9.91 -1.38
N LEU A 46 4.97 -10.92 -1.81
CA LEU A 46 5.50 -12.08 -2.51
C LEU A 46 6.01 -11.71 -3.90
N ILE A 47 5.24 -10.94 -4.68
CA ILE A 47 5.67 -10.47 -6.01
C ILE A 47 6.96 -9.66 -5.91
N PHE A 48 7.00 -8.70 -4.99
CA PHE A 48 8.20 -7.86 -4.80
C PHE A 48 9.38 -8.66 -4.25
N GLY A 49 9.15 -9.57 -3.29
CA GLY A 49 10.21 -10.42 -2.73
C GLY A 49 10.84 -11.35 -3.76
N VAL A 50 10.01 -12.09 -4.51
CA VAL A 50 10.47 -12.99 -5.58
C VAL A 50 11.13 -12.19 -6.70
N GLY A 51 10.52 -11.09 -7.15
CA GLY A 51 11.07 -10.26 -8.20
C GLY A 51 12.40 -9.60 -7.83
N ALA A 52 12.55 -9.11 -6.60
CA ALA A 52 13.81 -8.61 -6.08
C ALA A 52 14.88 -9.70 -6.02
N PHE A 53 14.53 -10.90 -5.54
CA PHE A 53 15.43 -12.04 -5.50
C PHE A 53 15.93 -12.41 -6.90
N ILE A 54 15.02 -12.59 -7.87
CA ILE A 54 15.37 -12.91 -9.26
C ILE A 54 16.27 -11.84 -9.86
N SER A 55 15.95 -10.55 -9.60
CA SER A 55 16.73 -9.44 -10.12
C SER A 55 18.17 -9.42 -9.60
N VAL A 56 18.36 -9.59 -8.30
CA VAL A 56 19.69 -9.63 -7.69
C VAL A 56 20.44 -10.90 -8.08
N TYR A 57 19.76 -12.05 -8.08
CA TYR A 57 20.36 -13.34 -8.41
C TYR A 57 20.81 -13.41 -9.87
N SER A 58 20.04 -12.85 -10.80
CA SER A 58 20.43 -12.76 -12.21
C SER A 58 21.69 -11.91 -12.39
N TYR A 59 21.76 -10.77 -11.69
CA TYR A 59 22.96 -9.93 -11.71
C TYR A 59 24.17 -10.57 -11.03
N LYS A 60 23.97 -11.41 -10.00
CA LYS A 60 25.03 -12.23 -9.40
C LYS A 60 25.64 -13.21 -10.41
N LYS A 61 24.85 -13.79 -11.31
CA LYS A 61 25.40 -14.71 -12.32
C LYS A 61 26.37 -14.01 -13.29
N GLU A 62 26.19 -12.71 -13.50
CA GLU A 62 27.04 -11.89 -14.36
C GLU A 62 28.29 -11.35 -13.62
N LYS A 63 28.27 -11.29 -12.28
CA LYS A 63 29.38 -10.79 -11.45
C LYS A 63 29.73 -11.72 -10.30
N VAL A 64 31.01 -12.12 -10.23
CA VAL A 64 31.55 -13.01 -9.18
C VAL A 64 31.40 -12.44 -7.76
N ARG A 65 31.52 -11.12 -7.57
CA ARG A 65 31.35 -10.44 -6.28
C ARG A 65 30.35 -9.29 -6.41
N LEU A 66 29.51 -9.16 -5.39
CA LEU A 66 28.39 -8.22 -5.34
C LEU A 66 28.53 -7.33 -4.11
N THR A 67 28.60 -6.02 -4.31
CA THR A 67 28.58 -5.07 -3.19
C THR A 67 27.14 -4.86 -2.70
N PHE A 68 26.97 -4.44 -1.44
CA PHE A 68 25.65 -4.12 -0.89
C PHE A 68 24.92 -3.07 -1.73
N LYS A 69 25.61 -2.00 -2.15
CA LYS A 69 25.04 -0.93 -2.98
C LYS A 69 24.47 -1.47 -4.29
N GLU A 70 25.18 -2.40 -4.93
CA GLU A 70 24.72 -3.02 -6.17
C GLU A 70 23.53 -3.96 -5.95
N ALA A 71 23.60 -4.83 -4.93
CA ALA A 71 22.51 -5.73 -4.59
C ALA A 71 21.24 -4.94 -4.24
N PHE A 72 21.37 -3.93 -3.37
CA PHE A 72 20.27 -3.05 -2.99
C PHE A 72 19.69 -2.31 -4.19
N GLY A 73 20.52 -1.70 -5.04
CA GLY A 73 20.05 -1.00 -6.23
C GLY A 73 19.34 -1.94 -7.23
N LYS A 74 19.81 -3.18 -7.36
CA LYS A 74 19.20 -4.19 -8.24
C LYS A 74 17.92 -4.80 -7.69
N ALA A 75 17.72 -4.78 -6.38
CA ALA A 75 16.42 -5.08 -5.76
C ALA A 75 15.47 -3.88 -5.87
N PHE A 76 15.92 -2.71 -5.42
CA PHE A 76 15.08 -1.53 -5.25
C PHE A 76 14.58 -0.94 -6.56
N ALA A 77 15.45 -0.70 -7.55
CA ALA A 77 15.06 0.02 -8.76
C ALA A 77 13.95 -0.69 -9.58
N PRO A 78 14.00 -2.03 -9.78
CA PRO A 78 12.88 -2.75 -10.39
C PRO A 78 11.60 -2.69 -9.57
N MET A 79 11.67 -2.84 -8.24
CA MET A 79 10.48 -2.77 -7.38
C MET A 79 9.83 -1.38 -7.43
N PHE A 80 10.65 -0.32 -7.40
CA PHE A 80 10.18 1.05 -7.52
C PHE A 80 9.50 1.28 -8.88
N LEU A 81 10.13 0.85 -9.97
CA LEU A 81 9.54 0.95 -11.32
C LEU A 81 8.21 0.20 -11.40
N ALA A 82 8.18 -1.03 -10.88
CA ALA A 82 6.98 -1.86 -10.89
C ALA A 82 5.84 -1.24 -10.08
N GLY A 83 6.12 -0.78 -8.86
CA GLY A 83 5.15 -0.09 -8.01
C GLY A 83 4.61 1.17 -8.68
N PHE A 84 5.50 2.03 -9.18
CA PHE A 84 5.11 3.27 -9.84
C PHE A 84 4.23 3.05 -11.08
N LEU A 85 4.63 2.15 -11.98
CA LEU A 85 3.86 1.85 -13.19
C LEU A 85 2.49 1.24 -12.86
N SER A 86 2.44 0.30 -11.92
CA SER A 86 1.20 -0.39 -11.57
C SER A 86 0.21 0.54 -10.88
N ILE A 87 0.68 1.30 -9.87
CA ILE A 87 -0.13 2.24 -9.11
C ILE A 87 -0.65 3.36 -10.04
N SER A 88 0.18 3.87 -10.96
CA SER A 88 -0.25 4.85 -11.97
C SER A 88 -1.29 4.28 -12.94
N SER A 89 -1.10 3.04 -13.41
CA SER A 89 -2.02 2.39 -14.33
C SER A 89 -3.38 2.11 -13.69
N ILE A 90 -3.39 1.63 -12.44
CA ILE A 90 -4.60 1.40 -11.66
C ILE A 90 -5.33 2.73 -11.43
N PHE A 91 -4.60 3.80 -11.07
CA PHE A 91 -5.18 5.12 -10.91
C PHE A 91 -5.86 5.63 -12.18
N VAL A 92 -5.20 5.50 -13.33
CA VAL A 92 -5.77 5.88 -14.62
C VAL A 92 -7.02 5.05 -14.92
N PHE A 93 -6.97 3.74 -14.68
CA PHE A 93 -8.11 2.84 -14.89
C PHE A 93 -9.34 3.25 -14.06
N ILE A 94 -9.20 3.38 -12.74
CA ILE A 94 -10.34 3.73 -11.87
C ILE A 94 -10.81 5.18 -12.04
N SER A 95 -9.95 6.07 -12.55
CA SER A 95 -10.30 7.49 -12.72
C SER A 95 -10.96 7.78 -14.07
N TYR A 96 -10.58 7.06 -15.12
CA TYR A 96 -10.99 7.39 -16.49
C TYR A 96 -11.71 6.26 -17.23
N VAL A 97 -11.44 4.99 -16.90
CA VAL A 97 -12.04 3.83 -17.57
C VAL A 97 -13.31 3.38 -16.86
N ASP A 98 -13.23 3.16 -15.55
CA ASP A 98 -14.36 2.66 -14.74
C ASP A 98 -14.53 3.52 -13.48
N LYS A 99 -15.36 4.56 -13.62
CA LYS A 99 -15.63 5.52 -12.55
C LYS A 99 -16.56 4.96 -11.48
N ASP A 100 -17.35 3.94 -11.81
CA ASP A 100 -18.29 3.31 -10.88
C ASP A 100 -17.52 2.54 -9.80
N VAL A 101 -16.43 1.88 -10.18
CA VAL A 101 -15.48 1.26 -9.24
C VAL A 101 -14.92 2.28 -8.27
N LYS A 102 -14.54 3.46 -8.76
CA LYS A 102 -14.02 4.52 -7.90
C LYS A 102 -15.08 5.02 -6.92
N SER A 103 -16.33 5.14 -7.35
CA SER A 103 -17.45 5.48 -6.47
C SER A 103 -17.67 4.39 -5.41
N LEU A 104 -17.68 3.12 -5.83
CA LEU A 104 -17.81 1.95 -4.95
C LEU A 104 -16.70 1.91 -3.90
N LEU A 105 -15.44 2.08 -4.32
CA LEU A 105 -14.28 2.09 -3.44
C LEU A 105 -14.32 3.25 -2.44
N ASN A 106 -14.70 4.46 -2.87
CA ASN A 106 -14.87 5.60 -1.95
C ASN A 106 -15.98 5.33 -0.92
N HIS A 107 -17.10 4.75 -1.34
CA HIS A 107 -18.19 4.39 -0.45
C HIS A 107 -17.75 3.33 0.57
N GLN A 108 -17.21 2.20 0.11
CA GLN A 108 -16.74 1.11 0.96
C GLN A 108 -15.59 1.52 1.88
N TYR A 109 -14.73 2.44 1.43
CA TYR A 109 -13.70 3.03 2.28
C TYR A 109 -14.34 3.72 3.49
N ILE A 110 -15.34 4.58 3.29
CA ILE A 110 -16.04 5.27 4.40
C ILE A 110 -16.77 4.27 5.31
N GLU A 111 -17.45 3.28 4.73
CA GLU A 111 -18.13 2.23 5.52
C GLU A 111 -17.14 1.45 6.39
N SER A 112 -15.91 1.20 5.91
CA SER A 112 -14.89 0.54 6.71
C SER A 112 -14.53 1.34 7.96
N PHE A 113 -14.45 2.68 7.90
CA PHE A 113 -14.23 3.51 9.09
C PHE A 113 -15.40 3.46 10.06
N ARG A 114 -16.64 3.39 9.56
CA ARG A 114 -17.83 3.25 10.41
C ARG A 114 -17.79 1.93 11.16
N ALA A 115 -17.54 0.84 10.44
CA ALA A 115 -17.46 -0.50 11.01
C ALA A 115 -16.34 -0.59 12.06
N SER A 116 -15.14 -0.10 11.74
CA SER A 116 -14.01 -0.08 12.69
C SER A 116 -14.30 0.76 13.92
N LEU A 117 -14.88 1.96 13.76
CA LEU A 117 -15.24 2.82 14.90
C LEU A 117 -16.25 2.15 15.83
N GLU A 118 -17.27 1.51 15.27
CA GLU A 118 -18.29 0.80 16.03
C GLU A 118 -17.73 -0.41 16.77
N GLU A 119 -16.87 -1.17 16.09
CA GLU A 119 -16.20 -2.34 16.67
C GLU A 119 -15.26 -1.94 17.81
N GLU A 120 -14.42 -0.93 17.61
CA GLU A 120 -13.51 -0.40 18.62
C GLU A 120 -14.28 0.12 19.85
N TYR A 121 -15.34 0.90 19.63
CA TYR A 121 -16.19 1.40 20.69
C TYR A 121 -16.88 0.28 21.47
N THR A 122 -17.48 -0.68 20.77
CA THR A 122 -18.19 -1.81 21.39
C THR A 122 -17.24 -2.64 22.26
N LYS A 123 -16.05 -2.95 21.75
CA LYS A 123 -15.03 -3.70 22.51
C LYS A 123 -14.53 -2.90 23.72
N ALA A 124 -14.24 -1.62 23.54
CA ALA A 124 -13.78 -0.76 24.63
C ALA A 124 -14.87 -0.63 25.72
N LYS A 125 -16.13 -0.45 25.34
CA LYS A 125 -17.25 -0.30 26.28
C LYS A 125 -17.49 -1.54 27.14
N GLN A 126 -17.17 -2.73 26.65
CA GLN A 126 -17.27 -3.98 27.42
C GLN A 126 -16.23 -4.08 28.54
N ILE A 127 -15.06 -3.44 28.38
CA ILE A 127 -13.96 -3.51 29.35
C ILE A 127 -13.86 -2.26 30.23
N THR A 128 -14.46 -1.14 29.81
CA THR A 128 -14.47 0.11 30.56
C THR A 128 -15.55 0.09 31.65
N LYS A 129 -15.16 0.45 32.88
CA LYS A 129 -16.11 0.53 34.00
C LYS A 129 -17.09 1.70 33.80
N PRO A 130 -18.39 1.52 34.08
CA PRO A 130 -19.36 2.61 33.96
C PRO A 130 -19.09 3.72 34.97
N ASN A 131 -19.45 4.97 34.63
CA ASN A 131 -19.34 6.18 35.45
C ASN A 131 -17.91 6.59 35.84
N THR A 132 -16.88 6.14 35.10
CA THR A 132 -15.50 6.62 35.25
C THR A 132 -15.20 7.74 34.24
N GLU A 133 -14.11 8.49 34.47
CA GLU A 133 -13.60 9.46 33.48
C GLU A 133 -13.21 8.76 32.17
N GLU A 134 -12.67 7.54 32.23
CA GLU A 134 -12.38 6.72 31.04
C GLU A 134 -13.62 6.42 30.21
N ALA A 135 -14.77 6.16 30.86
CA ALA A 135 -16.03 5.97 30.16
C ALA A 135 -16.50 7.26 29.46
N LYS A 136 -16.32 8.42 30.09
CA LYS A 136 -16.64 9.72 29.47
C LYS A 136 -15.73 10.00 28.29
N GLU A 137 -14.43 9.76 28.41
CA GLU A 137 -13.48 9.92 27.31
C GLU A 137 -13.79 8.99 26.14
N LEU A 138 -14.20 7.74 26.42
CA LEU A 138 -14.59 6.79 25.40
C LEU A 138 -15.80 7.28 24.58
N GLU A 139 -16.84 7.77 25.27
CA GLU A 139 -18.02 8.34 24.60
C GLU A 139 -17.66 9.60 23.80
N GLN A 140 -16.80 10.47 24.35
CA GLN A 140 -16.32 11.65 23.63
C GLN A 140 -15.56 11.28 22.35
N LYS A 141 -14.60 10.34 22.43
CA LYS A 141 -13.82 9.87 21.28
C LYS A 141 -14.69 9.23 20.21
N TYR A 142 -15.72 8.50 20.62
CA TYR A 142 -16.67 7.87 19.70
C TYR A 142 -17.53 8.92 18.97
N GLU A 143 -18.07 9.90 19.69
CA GLU A 143 -18.83 11.00 19.08
C GLU A 143 -17.96 11.91 18.18
N GLU A 144 -16.71 12.17 18.56
CA GLU A 144 -15.72 12.83 17.69
C GLU A 144 -15.40 11.99 16.45
N GLY A 145 -15.32 10.66 16.58
CA GLY A 145 -15.20 9.73 15.48
C GLY A 145 -16.35 9.85 14.48
N LYS A 146 -17.59 9.81 14.97
CA LYS A 146 -18.79 9.98 14.13
C LYS A 146 -18.78 11.31 13.39
N LYS A 147 -18.51 12.41 14.10
CA LYS A 147 -18.44 13.75 13.49
C LYS A 147 -17.42 13.82 12.37
N ARG A 148 -16.22 13.25 12.57
CA ARG A 148 -15.18 13.17 11.53
C ARG A 148 -15.65 12.39 10.31
N ILE A 149 -16.30 11.24 10.50
CA ILE A 149 -16.84 10.43 9.40
C ILE A 149 -17.95 11.18 8.65
N GLU A 150 -18.89 11.80 9.37
CA GLU A 150 -19.94 12.62 8.76
C GLU A 150 -19.38 13.78 7.95
N GLU A 151 -18.33 14.43 8.44
CA GLU A 151 -17.67 15.52 7.73
C GLU A 151 -17.08 15.02 6.40
N LYS A 152 -16.42 13.85 6.39
CA LYS A 152 -15.90 13.21 5.17
C LYS A 152 -17.01 12.91 4.16
N VAL A 153 -18.14 12.40 4.63
CA VAL A 153 -19.33 12.11 3.81
C VAL A 153 -19.92 13.39 3.23
N LYS A 154 -20.09 14.44 4.06
CA LYS A 154 -20.62 15.75 3.64
C LYS A 154 -19.73 16.40 2.58
N LYS A 155 -18.41 16.29 2.73
CA LYS A 155 -17.42 16.80 1.78
C LYS A 155 -17.34 15.99 0.48
N LYS A 156 -18.02 14.83 0.40
CA LYS A 156 -17.89 13.87 -0.71
C LYS A 156 -16.42 13.61 -1.05
N GLU A 157 -15.62 13.38 -0.02
CA GLU A 157 -14.17 13.29 -0.14
C GLU A 157 -13.76 12.16 -1.07
N ASP A 158 -13.02 12.50 -2.13
CA ASP A 158 -12.50 11.53 -3.08
C ASP A 158 -11.11 11.05 -2.66
N MET A 159 -11.08 9.92 -1.96
CA MET A 159 -9.86 9.28 -1.47
C MET A 159 -8.98 8.75 -2.61
N PHE A 160 -9.56 8.54 -3.79
CA PHE A 160 -8.85 8.11 -5.01
C PHE A 160 -8.67 9.28 -5.98
N SER A 161 -8.63 10.52 -5.48
CA SER A 161 -8.22 11.69 -6.25
C SER A 161 -6.71 11.73 -6.47
N LEU A 162 -6.26 12.48 -7.48
CA LEU A 162 -4.83 12.65 -7.75
C LEU A 162 -4.08 13.24 -6.55
N TYR A 163 -4.73 14.11 -5.77
CA TYR A 163 -4.16 14.72 -4.57
C TYR A 163 -3.85 13.66 -3.50
N HIS A 164 -4.87 12.90 -3.06
CA HIS A 164 -4.69 11.86 -2.05
C HIS A 164 -3.75 10.75 -2.53
N PHE A 165 -3.88 10.37 -3.79
CA PHE A 165 -2.96 9.44 -4.43
C PHE A 165 -1.50 9.92 -4.39
N SER A 166 -1.25 11.18 -4.75
CA SER A 166 0.10 11.77 -4.74
C SER A 166 0.67 11.84 -3.33
N LEU A 167 -0.16 12.16 -2.33
CA LEU A 167 0.25 12.14 -0.93
C LEU A 167 0.66 10.74 -0.47
N VAL A 168 -0.15 9.71 -0.77
CA VAL A 168 0.17 8.32 -0.43
C VAL A 168 1.46 7.87 -1.13
N PHE A 169 1.60 8.18 -2.43
CA PHE A 169 2.80 7.87 -3.20
C PHE A 169 4.06 8.58 -2.65
N ALA A 170 3.94 9.86 -2.30
CA ALA A 170 5.02 10.61 -1.66
C ALA A 170 5.39 10.00 -0.30
N GLY A 171 4.40 9.54 0.48
CA GLY A 171 4.62 8.80 1.72
C GLY A 171 5.43 7.52 1.50
N TYR A 172 5.11 6.72 0.50
CA TYR A 172 5.91 5.54 0.14
C TYR A 172 7.34 5.92 -0.28
N CYS A 173 7.50 6.95 -1.11
CA CYS A 173 8.83 7.43 -1.49
C CYS A 173 9.65 7.86 -0.28
N ALA A 174 9.05 8.60 0.65
CA ALA A 174 9.71 9.05 1.88
C ALA A 174 10.09 7.86 2.77
N PHE A 175 9.17 6.91 2.97
CA PHE A 175 9.43 5.68 3.73
C PHE A 175 10.63 4.91 3.16
N PHE A 176 10.64 4.67 1.84
CA PHE A 176 11.74 3.96 1.20
C PHE A 176 13.06 4.74 1.23
N LEU A 177 13.02 6.07 1.15
CA LEU A 177 14.20 6.91 1.28
C LEU A 177 14.80 6.79 2.68
N ILE A 178 13.99 6.91 3.74
CA ILE A 178 14.42 6.75 5.13
C ILE A 178 15.02 5.36 5.35
N LEU A 179 14.32 4.32 4.90
CA LEU A 179 14.76 2.93 5.01
C LEU A 179 16.06 2.65 4.23
N SER A 180 16.24 3.29 3.07
CA SER A 180 17.48 3.22 2.29
C SER A 180 18.65 3.89 3.01
N VAL A 181 18.44 5.06 3.61
CA VAL A 181 19.46 5.77 4.41
C VAL A 181 19.82 4.96 5.65
N PHE A 182 18.81 4.41 6.34
CA PHE A 182 18.99 3.55 7.50
C PHE A 182 19.85 2.34 7.16
N PHE A 183 19.47 1.54 6.16
CA PHE A 183 20.28 0.38 5.75
C PHE A 183 21.66 0.79 5.23
N GLY A 184 21.75 1.88 4.46
CA GLY A 184 23.03 2.43 4.01
C GLY A 184 23.98 2.75 5.16
N SER A 185 23.46 3.23 6.30
CA SER A 185 24.24 3.50 7.52
C SER A 185 24.77 2.22 8.17
N PHE A 186 23.95 1.17 8.29
CA PHE A 186 24.35 -0.11 8.90
C PHE A 186 25.34 -0.90 8.04
N PHE A 187 25.21 -0.84 6.71
CA PHE A 187 26.01 -1.65 5.80
C PHE A 187 27.22 -0.92 5.19
N ARG A 188 27.51 0.31 5.64
CA ARG A 188 28.60 1.15 5.09
C ARG A 188 30.01 0.59 5.31
N ASN A 189 30.22 -0.22 6.35
CA ASN A 189 31.54 -0.60 6.84
C ASN A 189 31.91 -2.10 6.71
N LYS A 190 31.14 -2.92 5.98
CA LYS A 190 31.56 -4.32 5.73
C LYS A 190 32.36 -4.43 4.43
N THR A 191 33.65 -4.13 4.50
CA THR A 191 34.64 -4.65 3.54
C THR A 191 34.73 -6.16 3.78
N VAL A 192 34.07 -6.95 2.93
CA VAL A 192 34.25 -8.39 2.92
C VAL A 192 35.59 -8.65 2.22
N TYR A 193 36.61 -9.05 2.99
CA TYR A 193 37.86 -9.59 2.46
C TYR A 193 37.60 -10.93 1.76
#